data_AF-A0A0F9QQI5-F1
#
_entry.id   AF-A0A0F9QQI5-F1
#
_cell.length_a   1.000
_cell.length_b   1.000
_cell.length_c   1.000
_cell.angle_alpha   90.00
_cell.angle_beta   90.00
_cell.angle_gamma   90.00
#
_symmetry.space_group_name_H-M   'P 1'
#
loop_
_entity.id
_entity.type
_entity.pdbx_description
1 polymer ?
#
loop_
_entity_poly.entity_id
_entity_poly.type
_entity_poly.pdbx_seq_one_letter_code
_entity_poly.pdbx_strand_id
1 'polypeptide(L)'
;MPDITFNRFDGGLFLEGRSDQLPDNTQRRNKGLHPDSLTTMKSRNGSQLVKSLDAHSLFEFNNLRFAGATTIFFRDGVSAKTGLTGDRLRFAKMPPTLGVEDSLFVAGGGDLFKINSSGTVTQWGIDAPLTNPSAAVGVAGVLTGDYQYKITFTNTATGTRSNSNPLAASVTLSSDKADLSSIPVSSDSQVDAREIWRTVSGGTSFFLLATIADNVTTIFTDNDPDSALSGATELPLDNTPPLDAFNGCVGPHGGRMWWFNDSTLGARGRISFSPEGRAEAVEGNVDVSSDDDKINPAVSWKGVLYCFSPTTIFEVTGSGTEGIFTVNGIGGAPGTTQSFTVAETSDGIIYQGQNSIQIFNGIKSEPLNIGPIEGIFKGETLEDIIGFTGIVATVTETEYI
;
A
#
# COMPACT_ATOMS: atom_id res chain seq x y z
N MET A 1 45.31 -18.71 -36.44
CA MET A 1 44.06 -18.98 -35.71
C MET A 1 43.20 -17.75 -35.86
N PRO A 2 41.89 -17.85 -36.13
CA PRO A 2 41.05 -16.66 -36.19
C PRO A 2 40.95 -16.09 -34.77
N ASP A 3 41.32 -14.81 -34.62
CA ASP A 3 41.14 -14.08 -33.38
C ASP A 3 39.64 -13.90 -33.14
N ILE A 4 39.11 -14.63 -32.17
CA ILE A 4 37.74 -14.44 -31.69
C ILE A 4 37.73 -13.21 -30.80
N THR A 5 36.98 -12.20 -31.21
CA THR A 5 36.71 -11.03 -30.37
C THR A 5 35.60 -11.38 -29.38
N PHE A 6 35.91 -11.27 -28.07
CA PHE A 6 35.04 -11.60 -26.93
C PHE A 6 33.74 -10.76 -26.81
N ASN A 7 33.37 -10.04 -27.86
CA ASN A 7 32.21 -9.14 -27.89
C ASN A 7 31.07 -9.71 -28.75
N ARG A 8 31.19 -10.94 -29.25
CA ARG A 8 30.13 -11.66 -29.98
C ARG A 8 29.76 -12.95 -29.24
N PHE A 9 28.49 -13.03 -28.84
CA PHE A 9 27.90 -14.14 -28.06
C PHE A 9 26.87 -14.94 -28.87
N ASP A 10 27.00 -14.95 -30.20
CA ASP A 10 26.15 -15.70 -31.14
C ASP A 10 26.50 -17.20 -31.23
N GLY A 11 27.48 -17.64 -30.45
CA GLY A 11 27.95 -19.03 -30.39
C GLY A 11 27.68 -19.75 -29.07
N GLY A 12 27.62 -21.08 -29.10
CA GLY A 12 27.27 -21.94 -27.96
C GLY A 12 28.30 -23.05 -27.65
N LEU A 13 28.00 -23.88 -26.65
CA LEU A 13 28.80 -25.05 -26.28
C LEU A 13 28.41 -26.25 -27.15
N PHE A 14 29.31 -26.69 -28.03
CA PHE A 14 29.10 -27.80 -28.95
C PHE A 14 29.86 -29.05 -28.47
N LEU A 15 29.13 -30.01 -27.91
CA LEU A 15 29.72 -31.18 -27.23
C LEU A 15 29.92 -32.39 -28.16
N GLU A 16 29.29 -32.39 -29.33
CA GLU A 16 29.24 -33.51 -30.27
C GLU A 16 30.19 -33.33 -31.47
N GLY A 17 30.33 -34.35 -32.32
CA GLY A 17 31.15 -34.30 -33.56
C GLY A 17 32.66 -34.53 -33.39
N ARG A 18 33.44 -34.46 -34.48
CA ARG A 18 34.91 -34.48 -34.47
C ARG A 18 35.47 -33.04 -34.33
N SER A 19 36.74 -32.89 -33.94
CA SER A 19 37.34 -31.58 -33.62
C SER A 19 37.41 -30.60 -34.79
N ASP A 20 37.29 -31.12 -36.01
CA ASP A 20 37.28 -30.42 -37.30
C ASP A 20 35.87 -30.03 -37.78
N GLN A 21 34.82 -30.43 -37.06
CA GLN A 21 33.42 -30.16 -37.41
C GLN A 21 32.74 -29.15 -36.46
N LEU A 22 33.51 -28.23 -35.88
CA LEU A 22 32.93 -27.21 -35.01
C LEU A 22 32.16 -26.19 -35.86
N PRO A 23 30.86 -25.99 -35.60
CA PRO A 23 30.14 -24.86 -36.18
C PRO A 23 30.82 -23.54 -35.81
N ASP A 24 30.79 -22.58 -36.73
CA ASP A 24 31.34 -21.24 -36.50
C ASP A 24 30.80 -20.66 -35.18
N ASN A 25 31.68 -19.98 -34.45
CA ASN A 25 31.45 -19.39 -33.12
C ASN A 25 31.18 -20.37 -31.96
N THR A 26 31.23 -21.70 -32.14
CA THR A 26 31.01 -22.65 -31.03
C THR A 26 32.29 -23.14 -30.36
N GLN A 27 32.19 -23.54 -29.08
CA GLN A 27 33.31 -24.06 -28.28
C GLN A 27 33.00 -25.45 -27.73
N ARG A 28 33.99 -26.35 -27.64
CA ARG A 28 33.78 -27.74 -27.18
C ARG A 28 34.28 -28.02 -25.78
N ARG A 29 35.33 -27.33 -25.36
CA ARG A 29 35.90 -27.41 -24.02
C ARG A 29 36.54 -26.06 -23.70
N ASN A 30 36.08 -25.45 -22.63
CA ASN A 30 36.68 -24.26 -22.08
C ASN A 30 37.41 -24.64 -20.80
N LYS A 31 38.73 -24.52 -20.80
CA LYS A 31 39.56 -24.78 -19.64
C LYS A 31 40.22 -23.46 -19.24
N GLY A 32 39.98 -23.01 -18.02
CA GLY A 32 40.52 -21.73 -17.53
C GLY A 32 39.55 -20.54 -17.62
N LEU A 33 38.25 -20.77 -17.84
CA LEU A 33 37.25 -19.74 -17.59
C LEU A 33 37.20 -19.49 -16.08
N HIS A 34 37.82 -18.40 -15.64
CA HIS A 34 37.49 -17.83 -14.34
C HIS A 34 36.14 -17.11 -14.48
N PRO A 35 35.26 -17.18 -13.45
CA PRO A 35 34.19 -16.20 -13.35
C PRO A 35 34.86 -14.82 -13.40
N ASP A 36 34.36 -13.97 -14.29
CA ASP A 36 34.90 -12.64 -14.48
C ASP A 36 34.77 -11.90 -13.14
N SER A 37 35.89 -11.72 -12.44
CA SER A 37 35.94 -11.05 -11.13
C SER A 37 35.92 -9.55 -11.33
N LEU A 38 34.95 -9.07 -12.11
CA LEU A 38 34.72 -7.67 -12.30
C LEU A 38 34.04 -7.12 -11.05
N THR A 39 34.56 -6.00 -10.56
CA THR A 39 33.94 -5.17 -9.53
C THR A 39 32.70 -4.41 -10.04
N THR A 40 32.19 -4.77 -11.23
CA THR A 40 31.06 -4.11 -11.88
C THR A 40 29.99 -5.15 -12.18
N MET A 41 28.78 -4.90 -11.66
CA MET A 41 27.61 -5.68 -12.03
C MET A 41 27.24 -5.36 -13.49
N LYS A 42 27.14 -6.39 -14.32
CA LYS A 42 26.67 -6.28 -15.70
C LYS A 42 25.32 -6.97 -15.81
N SER A 43 24.27 -6.21 -16.14
CA SER A 43 22.98 -6.80 -16.51
C SER A 43 23.12 -7.56 -17.84
N ARG A 44 22.51 -8.75 -17.90
CA ARG A 44 22.47 -9.59 -19.12
C ARG A 44 21.81 -8.87 -20.31
N ASN A 45 20.92 -7.91 -20.05
CA ASN A 45 20.12 -7.22 -21.07
C ASN A 45 20.58 -5.77 -21.32
N GLY A 46 21.72 -5.37 -20.77
CA GLY A 46 22.10 -3.96 -20.70
C GLY A 46 21.31 -3.23 -19.59
N SER A 47 21.92 -2.22 -19.00
CA SER A 47 21.27 -1.34 -18.02
C SER A 47 21.18 0.05 -18.62
N GLN A 48 19.97 0.58 -18.73
CA GLN A 48 19.74 1.96 -19.16
C GLN A 48 19.40 2.80 -17.93
N LEU A 49 20.10 3.93 -17.77
CA LEU A 49 19.79 4.89 -16.73
C LEU A 49 18.46 5.58 -17.08
N VAL A 50 17.40 5.22 -16.36
CA VAL A 50 16.07 5.84 -16.52
C VAL A 50 16.11 7.32 -16.10
N LYS A 51 16.72 7.60 -14.94
CA LYS A 51 16.92 8.96 -14.43
C LYS A 51 18.03 8.97 -13.38
N SER A 52 18.87 10.00 -13.40
CA SER A 52 19.81 10.27 -12.32
C SER A 52 19.06 10.90 -11.15
N LEU A 53 18.77 10.10 -10.11
CA LEU A 53 18.05 10.51 -8.91
C LEU A 53 18.67 9.85 -7.69
N ASP A 54 18.85 10.62 -6.61
CA ASP A 54 19.17 10.09 -5.29
C ASP A 54 17.87 9.64 -4.61
N ALA A 55 17.35 8.50 -5.05
CA ALA A 55 16.10 7.95 -4.54
C ALA A 55 16.31 7.27 -3.18
N HIS A 56 15.55 7.69 -2.18
CA HIS A 56 15.54 7.06 -0.86
C HIS A 56 14.59 5.86 -0.79
N SER A 57 13.59 5.79 -1.67
CA SER A 57 12.59 4.71 -1.70
C SER A 57 12.38 4.26 -3.14
N LEU A 58 12.35 2.94 -3.36
CA LEU A 58 12.21 2.32 -4.68
C LEU A 58 11.20 1.19 -4.62
N PHE A 59 10.38 1.05 -5.66
CA PHE A 59 9.41 -0.03 -5.77
C PHE A 59 9.05 -0.31 -7.23
N GLU A 60 8.68 -1.54 -7.53
CA GLU A 60 8.20 -1.95 -8.86
C GLU A 60 6.73 -2.38 -8.78
N PHE A 61 5.92 -1.86 -9.69
CA PHE A 61 4.50 -2.21 -9.81
C PHE A 61 4.05 -2.14 -11.27
N ASN A 62 3.37 -3.18 -11.76
CA ASN A 62 2.93 -3.30 -13.16
C ASN A 62 4.04 -3.05 -14.20
N ASN A 63 5.25 -3.58 -13.94
CA ASN A 63 6.47 -3.38 -14.74
C ASN A 63 6.93 -1.90 -14.87
N LEU A 64 6.43 -1.03 -14.00
CA LEU A 64 6.82 0.37 -13.90
C LEU A 64 7.62 0.58 -12.60
N ARG A 65 8.61 1.46 -12.67
CA ARG A 65 9.43 1.81 -11.51
C ARG A 65 8.92 3.05 -10.83
N PHE A 66 8.73 2.96 -9.53
CA PHE A 66 8.35 4.05 -8.65
C PHE A 66 9.51 4.41 -7.73
N ALA A 67 9.73 5.71 -7.54
CA ALA A 67 10.83 6.21 -6.73
C ALA A 67 10.42 7.44 -5.92
N GLY A 68 10.71 7.44 -4.61
CA GLY A 68 10.69 8.65 -3.79
C GLY A 68 12.10 9.23 -3.73
N ALA A 69 12.25 10.50 -4.10
CA ALA A 69 13.51 11.22 -3.99
C ALA A 69 13.23 12.65 -3.51
N THR A 70 13.88 13.06 -2.42
CA THR A 70 13.60 14.35 -1.76
C THR A 70 12.10 14.51 -1.53
N THR A 71 11.49 15.62 -1.95
CA THR A 71 10.06 15.93 -1.76
C THR A 71 9.16 15.50 -2.92
N ILE A 72 9.68 14.66 -3.83
CA ILE A 72 9.02 14.31 -5.09
C ILE A 72 8.94 12.79 -5.24
N PHE A 73 7.78 12.32 -5.69
CA PHE A 73 7.53 10.96 -6.11
C PHE A 73 7.56 10.86 -7.63
N PHE A 74 8.30 9.88 -8.15
CA PHE A 74 8.55 9.66 -9.57
C PHE A 74 7.98 8.32 -10.03
N ARG A 75 7.47 8.31 -11.27
CA ARG A 75 7.07 7.13 -12.04
C ARG A 75 7.90 7.09 -13.32
N ASP A 76 8.72 6.06 -13.48
CA ASP A 76 9.70 5.90 -14.58
C ASP A 76 10.52 7.17 -14.87
N GLY A 77 10.94 7.87 -13.81
CA GLY A 77 11.76 9.07 -13.91
C GLY A 77 11.00 10.38 -14.21
N VAL A 78 9.67 10.32 -14.36
CA VAL A 78 8.78 11.49 -14.48
C VAL A 78 8.14 11.79 -13.13
N SER A 79 8.08 13.06 -12.73
CA SER A 79 7.43 13.46 -11.46
C SER A 79 5.94 13.16 -11.51
N ALA A 80 5.46 12.33 -10.59
CA ALA A 80 4.05 11.96 -10.45
C ALA A 80 3.36 12.75 -9.33
N LYS A 81 4.06 13.03 -8.22
CA LYS A 81 3.54 13.85 -7.12
C LYS A 81 4.66 14.68 -6.50
N THR A 82 4.34 15.90 -6.09
CA THR A 82 5.24 16.84 -5.39
C THR A 82 4.64 17.25 -4.05
N GLY A 83 5.45 17.84 -3.16
CA GLY A 83 4.97 18.39 -1.89
C GLY A 83 5.04 17.40 -0.72
N LEU A 84 5.80 16.32 -0.86
CA LEU A 84 6.09 15.38 0.22
C LEU A 84 7.14 15.97 1.17
N THR A 85 7.21 15.49 2.40
CA THR A 85 8.13 16.01 3.43
C THR A 85 9.61 15.73 3.18
N GLY A 86 9.92 14.74 2.34
CA GLY A 86 11.29 14.22 2.20
C GLY A 86 11.54 12.91 2.92
N ASP A 87 10.59 12.48 3.76
CA ASP A 87 10.70 11.23 4.49
C ASP A 87 10.55 10.01 3.56
N ARG A 88 11.11 8.87 4.00
CA ARG A 88 11.04 7.63 3.22
C ARG A 88 9.60 7.17 3.07
N LEU A 89 9.24 6.84 1.83
CA LEU A 89 7.95 6.27 1.47
C LEU A 89 7.94 4.77 1.68
N ARG A 90 6.78 4.25 2.07
CA ARG A 90 6.43 2.83 2.14
C ARG A 90 5.37 2.51 1.10
N PHE A 91 5.44 1.31 0.56
CA PHE A 91 4.61 0.87 -0.56
C PHE A 91 3.88 -0.41 -0.17
N ALA A 92 2.61 -0.51 -0.55
CA ALA A 92 1.82 -1.71 -0.39
C ALA A 92 1.02 -1.99 -1.66
N LYS A 93 0.92 -3.26 -2.03
CA LYS A 93 0.06 -3.74 -3.11
C LYS A 93 -1.11 -4.49 -2.48
N MET A 94 -2.30 -4.30 -3.04
CA MET A 94 -3.47 -5.07 -2.63
C MET A 94 -3.90 -6.01 -3.76
N PRO A 95 -4.58 -7.12 -3.45
CA PRO A 95 -5.15 -7.97 -4.47
C PRO A 95 -6.11 -7.16 -5.36
N PRO A 96 -6.07 -7.35 -6.69
CA PRO A 96 -6.95 -6.63 -7.59
C PRO A 96 -8.41 -7.04 -7.35
N THR A 97 -9.30 -6.06 -7.28
CA THR A 97 -10.75 -6.28 -7.19
C THR A 97 -11.35 -6.24 -8.59
N LEU A 98 -12.26 -7.17 -8.88
CA LEU A 98 -12.90 -7.24 -10.20
C LEU A 98 -13.66 -5.95 -10.51
N GLY A 99 -13.36 -5.33 -11.65
CA GLY A 99 -14.03 -4.12 -12.12
C GLY A 99 -13.51 -2.82 -11.48
N VAL A 100 -12.48 -2.90 -10.64
CA VAL A 100 -11.82 -1.76 -10.00
C VAL A 100 -10.40 -1.61 -10.55
N GLU A 101 -9.95 -0.37 -10.75
CA GLU A 101 -8.58 -0.11 -11.18
C GLU A 101 -7.54 -0.48 -10.11
N ASP A 102 -6.51 -1.22 -10.51
CA ASP A 102 -5.40 -1.58 -9.62
C ASP A 102 -4.49 -0.38 -9.35
N SER A 103 -4.11 -0.21 -8.08
CA SER A 103 -3.38 0.95 -7.58
C SER A 103 -2.26 0.56 -6.62
N LEU A 104 -1.15 1.27 -6.72
CA LEU A 104 -0.07 1.20 -5.74
C LEU A 104 -0.38 2.16 -4.59
N PHE A 105 -0.44 1.62 -3.38
CA PHE A 105 -0.68 2.39 -2.16
C PHE A 105 0.66 2.89 -1.61
N VAL A 106 0.75 4.19 -1.34
CA VAL A 106 1.95 4.85 -0.82
C VAL A 106 1.63 5.57 0.50
N ALA A 107 2.44 5.30 1.52
CA ALA A 107 2.37 5.95 2.83
C ALA A 107 3.72 6.56 3.23
N GLY A 108 3.68 7.50 4.16
CA GLY A 108 4.85 8.30 4.58
C GLY A 108 5.05 9.53 3.71
N GLY A 109 5.97 10.40 4.12
CA GLY A 109 6.18 11.67 3.42
C GLY A 109 5.12 12.74 3.72
N GLY A 110 4.31 12.55 4.77
CA GLY A 110 3.28 13.48 5.24
C GLY A 110 1.95 13.47 4.48
N ASP A 111 1.75 12.54 3.54
CA ASP A 111 0.52 12.42 2.75
C ASP A 111 0.29 10.95 2.34
N LEU A 112 -0.96 10.49 2.38
CA LEU A 112 -1.37 9.15 1.95
C LEU A 112 -2.02 9.23 0.56
N PHE A 113 -1.36 8.64 -0.43
CA PHE A 113 -1.84 8.67 -1.81
C PHE A 113 -1.66 7.33 -2.52
N LYS A 114 -2.54 7.06 -3.47
CA LYS A 114 -2.47 5.89 -4.34
C LYS A 114 -2.23 6.35 -5.78
N ILE A 115 -1.53 5.54 -6.55
CA ILE A 115 -1.24 5.80 -7.95
C ILE A 115 -1.63 4.59 -8.80
N ASN A 116 -2.41 4.85 -9.84
CA ASN A 116 -2.77 3.80 -10.77
C ASN A 116 -1.65 3.54 -11.81
N SER A 117 -1.85 2.51 -12.63
CA SER A 117 -0.87 2.17 -13.68
C SER A 117 -0.70 3.28 -14.73
N SER A 118 -1.70 4.15 -14.95
CA SER A 118 -1.62 5.26 -15.91
C SER A 118 -0.88 6.50 -15.38
N GLY A 119 -0.63 6.57 -14.06
CA GLY A 119 0.04 7.69 -13.39
C GLY A 119 -0.90 8.71 -12.76
N THR A 120 -2.20 8.43 -12.67
CA THR A 120 -3.17 9.25 -11.95
C THR A 120 -3.00 9.04 -10.45
N VAL A 121 -2.74 10.12 -9.73
CA VAL A 121 -2.59 10.12 -8.27
C VAL A 121 -3.91 10.53 -7.63
N THR A 122 -4.36 9.74 -6.66
CA THR A 122 -5.57 9.99 -5.87
C THR A 122 -5.28 9.81 -4.39
N GLN A 123 -6.10 10.37 -3.51
CA GLN A 123 -5.92 10.20 -2.06
C GLN A 123 -6.40 8.80 -1.63
N TRP A 124 -6.01 8.38 -0.42
CA TRP A 124 -6.59 7.18 0.18
C TRP A 124 -7.95 7.51 0.78
N GLY A 125 -9.00 6.87 0.29
CA GLY A 125 -10.35 7.17 0.76
C GLY A 125 -10.85 8.53 0.26
N ILE A 126 -12.06 8.88 0.69
CA ILE A 126 -12.73 10.15 0.35
C ILE A 126 -13.36 10.68 1.64
N ASP A 127 -13.14 11.97 1.93
CA ASP A 127 -13.77 12.64 3.07
C ASP A 127 -15.30 12.70 2.93
N ALA A 128 -16.00 12.58 4.06
CA ALA A 128 -17.44 12.68 4.09
C ALA A 128 -17.93 14.10 3.73
N PRO A 129 -19.13 14.24 3.13
CA PRO A 129 -19.70 15.57 2.90
C PRO A 129 -19.90 16.34 4.21
N LEU A 130 -19.42 17.57 4.26
CA LEU A 130 -19.52 18.42 5.46
C LEU A 130 -20.87 19.12 5.61
N THR A 131 -21.61 19.26 4.51
CA THR A 131 -22.94 19.88 4.46
C THR A 131 -24.02 18.84 4.22
N ASN A 132 -25.25 19.17 4.62
CA ASN A 132 -26.41 18.29 4.44
C ASN A 132 -27.25 18.76 3.24
N PRO A 133 -27.88 17.84 2.48
CA PRO A 133 -28.86 18.23 1.49
C PRO A 133 -30.10 18.83 2.17
N SER A 134 -30.97 19.44 1.39
CA SER A 134 -32.31 19.87 1.82
C SER A 134 -33.35 19.05 1.06
N ALA A 135 -34.38 18.58 1.76
CA ALA A 135 -35.50 17.86 1.18
C ALA A 135 -36.78 18.69 1.36
N ALA A 136 -37.57 18.83 0.30
CA ALA A 136 -38.83 19.57 0.32
C ALA A 136 -39.93 18.76 -0.38
N VAL A 137 -41.17 19.07 -0.02
CA VAL A 137 -42.35 18.55 -0.72
C VAL A 137 -42.36 19.09 -2.14
N GLY A 138 -42.31 18.19 -3.11
CA GLY A 138 -42.39 18.52 -4.52
C GLY A 138 -43.84 18.58 -5.02
N VAL A 139 -44.01 18.38 -6.32
CA VAL A 139 -45.35 18.26 -6.94
C VAL A 139 -45.98 16.89 -6.65
N ALA A 140 -47.23 16.69 -7.08
CA ALA A 140 -47.91 15.40 -6.95
C ALA A 140 -47.06 14.22 -7.46
N GLY A 141 -47.04 13.15 -6.68
CA GLY A 141 -46.17 11.98 -6.87
C GLY A 141 -46.71 10.74 -6.16
N VAL A 142 -45.83 9.75 -5.97
CA VAL A 142 -46.22 8.43 -5.45
C VAL A 142 -45.82 8.20 -3.99
N LEU A 143 -45.03 9.09 -3.40
CA LEU A 143 -44.48 8.90 -2.05
C LEU A 143 -45.46 9.36 -0.97
N THR A 144 -45.60 8.57 0.10
CA THR A 144 -46.48 8.88 1.23
C THR A 144 -45.84 8.45 2.55
N GLY A 145 -45.72 9.39 3.48
CA GLY A 145 -45.14 9.23 4.81
C GLY A 145 -43.81 9.97 4.98
N ASP A 146 -43.04 9.55 5.98
CA ASP A 146 -41.81 10.24 6.41
C ASP A 146 -40.58 9.60 5.77
N TYR A 147 -39.78 10.43 5.11
CA TYR A 147 -38.57 10.01 4.40
C TYR A 147 -37.36 10.78 4.90
N GLN A 148 -36.21 10.10 4.91
CA GLN A 148 -34.92 10.69 5.23
C GLN A 148 -33.91 10.42 4.12
N TYR A 149 -33.08 11.41 3.82
CA TYR A 149 -32.07 11.36 2.77
C TYR A 149 -30.66 11.63 3.30
N LYS A 150 -29.69 10.90 2.76
CA LYS A 150 -28.25 11.07 2.99
C LYS A 150 -27.48 10.99 1.68
N ILE A 151 -26.30 11.59 1.65
CA ILE A 151 -25.44 11.66 0.47
C ILE A 151 -24.05 11.10 0.84
N THR A 152 -23.48 10.31 -0.06
CA THR A 152 -22.06 9.92 -0.04
C THR A 152 -21.38 10.34 -1.33
N PHE A 153 -20.06 10.52 -1.26
CA PHE A 153 -19.20 10.70 -2.42
C PHE A 153 -18.61 9.37 -2.85
N THR A 154 -18.43 9.17 -4.15
CA THR A 154 -17.79 7.96 -4.68
C THR A 154 -16.87 8.29 -5.86
N ASN A 155 -15.90 7.41 -6.06
CA ASN A 155 -15.07 7.35 -7.24
C ASN A 155 -15.37 6.01 -7.94
N THR A 156 -16.01 6.05 -9.11
CA THR A 156 -16.44 4.84 -9.82
C THR A 156 -15.28 4.05 -10.44
N ALA A 157 -14.14 4.68 -10.71
CA ALA A 157 -12.96 4.01 -11.25
C ALA A 157 -12.22 3.15 -10.20
N THR A 158 -12.16 3.64 -8.96
CA THR A 158 -11.46 2.99 -7.83
C THR A 158 -12.41 2.25 -6.90
N GLY A 159 -13.73 2.42 -7.05
CA GLY A 159 -14.74 1.82 -6.19
C GLY A 159 -14.81 2.42 -4.78
N THR A 160 -14.06 3.49 -4.51
CA THR A 160 -14.01 4.15 -3.20
C THR A 160 -15.31 4.89 -2.91
N ARG A 161 -15.75 4.84 -1.66
CA ARG A 161 -16.94 5.53 -1.16
C ARG A 161 -16.61 6.22 0.16
N SER A 162 -17.14 7.42 0.38
CA SER A 162 -17.03 8.15 1.66
C SER A 162 -18.08 7.67 2.67
N ASN A 163 -17.95 8.10 3.93
CA ASN A 163 -19.09 8.13 4.85
C ASN A 163 -20.13 9.17 4.42
N SER A 164 -21.35 9.05 4.97
CA SER A 164 -22.44 9.99 4.68
C SER A 164 -22.23 11.36 5.32
N ASN A 165 -22.94 12.35 4.81
CA ASN A 165 -23.12 13.63 5.50
C ASN A 165 -23.67 13.46 6.94
N PRO A 166 -23.40 14.42 7.86
CA PRO A 166 -23.61 14.22 9.30
C PRO A 166 -25.08 14.09 9.72
N LEU A 167 -26.02 14.81 9.07
CA LEU A 167 -27.44 14.79 9.44
C LEU A 167 -28.33 14.46 8.24
N ALA A 168 -29.30 13.58 8.42
CA ALA A 168 -30.25 13.26 7.35
C ALA A 168 -31.22 14.42 7.09
N ALA A 169 -31.52 14.68 5.81
CA ALA A 169 -32.59 15.60 5.43
C ALA A 169 -33.93 14.87 5.49
N SER A 170 -34.88 15.38 6.27
CA SER A 170 -36.19 14.74 6.48
C SER A 170 -37.30 15.50 5.76
N VAL A 171 -38.29 14.77 5.23
CA VAL A 171 -39.48 15.33 4.59
C VAL A 171 -40.68 14.39 4.82
N THR A 172 -41.85 14.97 5.09
CA THR A 172 -43.13 14.25 5.16
C THR A 172 -43.90 14.52 3.87
N LEU A 173 -44.28 13.46 3.17
CA LEU A 173 -44.94 13.49 1.87
C LEU A 173 -46.35 12.89 1.94
N SER A 174 -47.29 13.37 1.14
CA SER A 174 -48.68 12.89 1.11
C SER A 174 -49.18 12.73 -0.33
N SER A 175 -48.64 11.74 -1.04
CA SER A 175 -48.78 11.55 -2.49
C SER A 175 -48.07 12.63 -3.30
N ASP A 176 -46.84 12.90 -2.89
CA ASP A 176 -45.97 13.93 -3.46
C ASP A 176 -44.66 13.30 -3.99
N LYS A 177 -43.88 14.10 -4.71
CA LYS A 177 -42.46 13.86 -4.97
C LYS A 177 -41.61 14.46 -3.85
N ALA A 178 -40.37 14.01 -3.70
CA ALA A 178 -39.39 14.70 -2.87
C ALA A 178 -38.42 15.48 -3.75
N ASP A 179 -38.36 16.80 -3.59
CA ASP A 179 -37.37 17.62 -4.27
C ASP A 179 -36.17 17.86 -3.33
N LEU A 180 -35.03 17.31 -3.73
CA LEU A 180 -33.74 17.52 -3.08
C LEU A 180 -33.02 18.72 -3.70
N SER A 181 -32.43 19.52 -2.84
CA SER A 181 -31.59 20.66 -3.20
C SER A 181 -30.37 20.73 -2.28
N SER A 182 -29.41 21.60 -2.61
CA SER A 182 -28.16 21.75 -1.85
C SER A 182 -27.41 20.43 -1.67
N ILE A 183 -27.52 19.51 -2.65
CA ILE A 183 -26.76 18.26 -2.63
C ILE A 183 -25.26 18.62 -2.59
N PRO A 184 -24.50 18.15 -1.59
CA PRO A 184 -23.10 18.52 -1.44
C PRO A 184 -22.28 18.18 -2.69
N VAL A 185 -21.25 18.99 -2.91
CA VAL A 185 -20.23 18.81 -3.94
C VAL A 185 -18.89 18.66 -3.23
N SER A 186 -18.10 17.66 -3.62
CA SER A 186 -16.78 17.43 -3.03
C SER A 186 -15.75 18.39 -3.59
N SER A 187 -14.82 18.85 -2.75
CA SER A 187 -13.59 19.53 -3.21
C SER A 187 -12.51 18.58 -3.68
N ASP A 188 -12.63 17.29 -3.35
CA ASP A 188 -11.69 16.25 -3.77
C ASP A 188 -11.90 15.94 -5.26
N SER A 189 -10.85 16.12 -6.05
CA SER A 189 -10.88 15.92 -7.51
C SER A 189 -11.02 14.46 -7.92
N GLN A 190 -10.86 13.50 -7.00
CA GLN A 190 -11.11 12.09 -7.31
C GLN A 190 -12.60 11.76 -7.35
N VAL A 191 -13.49 12.60 -6.81
CA VAL A 191 -14.94 12.31 -6.79
C VAL A 191 -15.55 12.54 -8.18
N ASP A 192 -16.09 11.48 -8.78
CA ASP A 192 -16.71 11.51 -10.10
C ASP A 192 -18.24 11.30 -10.05
N ALA A 193 -18.76 10.78 -8.93
CA ALA A 193 -20.18 10.55 -8.73
C ALA A 193 -20.57 10.70 -7.26
N ARG A 194 -21.88 10.84 -7.03
CA ARG A 194 -22.48 11.01 -5.70
C ARG A 194 -23.70 10.13 -5.59
N GLU A 195 -23.84 9.44 -4.47
CA GLU A 195 -24.95 8.52 -4.23
C GLU A 195 -25.95 9.14 -3.26
N ILE A 196 -27.23 8.99 -3.60
CA ILE A 196 -28.37 9.41 -2.79
C ILE A 196 -28.93 8.17 -2.13
N TRP A 197 -29.04 8.24 -0.80
CA TRP A 197 -29.56 7.18 0.03
C TRP A 197 -30.86 7.65 0.67
N ARG A 198 -31.89 6.80 0.66
CA ARG A 198 -33.21 7.09 1.21
C ARG A 198 -33.70 5.98 2.11
N THR A 199 -34.44 6.32 3.16
CA THR A 199 -35.21 5.35 3.94
C THR A 199 -36.47 4.89 3.19
N VAL A 200 -37.07 3.79 3.65
CA VAL A 200 -38.51 3.55 3.41
C VAL A 200 -39.34 4.46 4.33
N SER A 201 -40.64 4.58 4.04
CA SER A 201 -41.58 5.39 4.82
C SER A 201 -41.55 5.01 6.32
N GLY A 202 -41.18 5.97 7.18
CA GLY A 202 -41.04 5.77 8.63
C GLY A 202 -39.89 4.87 9.08
N GLY A 203 -38.99 4.48 8.16
CA GLY A 203 -37.85 3.62 8.44
C GLY A 203 -36.62 4.37 8.97
N THR A 204 -35.60 3.61 9.40
CA THR A 204 -34.33 4.14 9.94
C THR A 204 -33.09 3.71 9.16
N SER A 205 -33.18 2.65 8.36
CA SER A 205 -32.11 2.19 7.48
C SER A 205 -32.16 2.92 6.14
N PHE A 206 -30.99 3.28 5.62
CA PHE A 206 -30.82 4.01 4.36
C PHE A 206 -30.43 3.05 3.25
N PHE A 207 -31.13 3.12 2.13
CA PHE A 207 -30.89 2.28 0.95
C PHE A 207 -30.53 3.15 -0.25
N LEU A 208 -29.69 2.61 -1.15
CA LEU A 208 -29.28 3.32 -2.36
C LEU A 208 -30.49 3.60 -3.25
N LEU A 209 -30.80 4.86 -3.45
CA LEU A 209 -31.89 5.33 -4.31
C LEU A 209 -31.38 5.63 -5.72
N ALA A 210 -30.34 6.46 -5.82
CA ALA A 210 -29.85 6.93 -7.11
C ALA A 210 -28.36 7.32 -7.04
N THR A 211 -27.71 7.31 -8.20
CA THR A 211 -26.35 7.83 -8.38
C THR A 211 -26.38 9.00 -9.35
N ILE A 212 -25.89 10.16 -8.92
CA ILE A 212 -25.62 11.31 -9.78
C ILE A 212 -24.20 11.11 -10.33
N ALA A 213 -24.09 10.88 -11.64
CA ALA A 213 -22.82 10.63 -12.33
C ALA A 213 -22.03 11.93 -12.65
N ASP A 214 -21.97 12.83 -11.68
CA ASP A 214 -21.14 14.04 -11.71
C ASP A 214 -20.88 14.56 -10.29
N ASN A 215 -19.94 15.50 -10.16
CA ASN A 215 -19.67 16.24 -8.93
C ASN A 215 -20.06 17.74 -9.05
N VAL A 216 -21.20 18.05 -9.68
CA VAL A 216 -21.66 19.44 -9.88
C VAL A 216 -23.16 19.66 -9.66
N THR A 217 -24.02 18.70 -10.02
CA THR A 217 -25.47 18.83 -9.94
C THR A 217 -25.94 18.88 -8.49
N THR A 218 -26.62 19.94 -8.05
CA THR A 218 -27.00 20.13 -6.64
C THR A 218 -28.47 19.83 -6.33
N ILE A 219 -29.20 19.29 -7.31
CA ILE A 219 -30.64 19.03 -7.23
C ILE A 219 -30.97 17.62 -7.69
N PHE A 220 -32.04 17.03 -7.15
CA PHE A 220 -32.58 15.74 -7.56
C PHE A 220 -34.07 15.65 -7.20
N THR A 221 -34.90 15.08 -8.08
CA THR A 221 -36.32 14.84 -7.78
C THR A 221 -36.54 13.34 -7.64
N ASP A 222 -36.99 12.93 -6.46
CA ASP A 222 -37.34 11.57 -6.14
C ASP A 222 -38.84 11.32 -6.32
N ASN A 223 -39.17 10.25 -7.02
CA ASN A 223 -40.53 9.74 -7.17
C ASN A 223 -40.54 8.20 -7.25
N ASP A 224 -39.51 7.54 -6.74
CA ASP A 224 -39.40 6.08 -6.82
C ASP A 224 -40.09 5.44 -5.62
N PRO A 225 -41.06 4.53 -5.80
CA PRO A 225 -41.80 3.94 -4.68
C PRO A 225 -40.88 3.14 -3.75
N ASP A 226 -41.27 2.94 -2.49
CA ASP A 226 -40.49 2.17 -1.51
C ASP A 226 -40.15 0.75 -1.99
N SER A 227 -41.00 0.16 -2.83
CA SER A 227 -40.76 -1.15 -3.45
C SER A 227 -39.54 -1.17 -4.38
N ALA A 228 -39.10 -0.03 -4.91
CA ALA A 228 -37.88 0.09 -5.70
C ALA A 228 -36.60 -0.04 -4.85
N LEU A 229 -36.69 0.19 -3.53
CA LEU A 229 -35.57 0.02 -2.60
C LEU A 229 -35.42 -1.42 -2.08
N SER A 230 -36.33 -2.33 -2.45
CA SER A 230 -36.27 -3.71 -2.02
C SER A 230 -35.04 -4.41 -2.62
N GLY A 231 -34.11 -4.85 -1.77
CA GLY A 231 -32.86 -5.48 -2.19
C GLY A 231 -31.78 -4.49 -2.66
N ALA A 232 -32.02 -3.18 -2.53
CA ALA A 232 -30.99 -2.17 -2.74
C ALA A 232 -29.92 -2.26 -1.64
N THR A 233 -28.71 -1.81 -1.96
CA THR A 233 -27.58 -1.76 -1.02
C THR A 233 -27.93 -0.86 0.16
N GLU A 234 -27.62 -1.32 1.38
CA GLU A 234 -27.72 -0.50 2.60
C GLU A 234 -26.48 0.40 2.74
N LEU A 235 -26.67 1.61 3.27
CA LEU A 235 -25.61 2.60 3.46
C LEU A 235 -24.49 2.07 4.39
N PRO A 236 -23.24 1.94 3.93
CA PRO A 236 -22.11 1.67 4.80
C PRO A 236 -21.76 2.89 5.66
N LEU A 237 -21.37 2.64 6.91
CA LEU A 237 -21.05 3.68 7.91
C LEU A 237 -19.58 3.64 8.39
N ASP A 238 -18.78 2.78 7.79
CA ASP A 238 -17.43 2.40 8.22
C ASP A 238 -16.36 2.74 7.17
N ASN A 239 -16.62 3.71 6.29
CA ASN A 239 -15.68 4.17 5.26
C ASN A 239 -14.88 5.39 5.71
N THR A 240 -14.37 5.37 6.95
CA THR A 240 -13.52 6.45 7.46
C THR A 240 -12.15 6.39 6.76
N PRO A 241 -11.69 7.46 6.09
CA PRO A 241 -10.40 7.45 5.42
C PRO A 241 -9.25 7.33 6.44
N PRO A 242 -8.09 6.79 6.02
CA PRO A 242 -6.90 6.71 6.86
C PRO A 242 -6.32 8.10 7.16
N LEU A 243 -5.63 8.21 8.29
CA LEU A 243 -5.05 9.47 8.76
C LEU A 243 -3.66 9.68 8.16
N ASP A 244 -3.36 10.89 7.68
CA ASP A 244 -2.02 11.28 7.20
C ASP A 244 -0.89 11.09 8.23
N ALA A 245 -1.27 10.93 9.50
CA ALA A 245 -0.35 10.61 10.59
C ALA A 245 0.31 9.23 10.43
N PHE A 246 -0.24 8.32 9.62
CA PHE A 246 0.32 7.00 9.35
C PHE A 246 1.52 7.08 8.39
N ASN A 247 2.72 6.83 8.91
CA ASN A 247 3.96 6.93 8.13
C ASN A 247 4.43 5.59 7.53
N GLY A 248 3.65 4.53 7.69
CA GLY A 248 3.97 3.21 7.17
C GLY A 248 2.71 2.44 6.80
N CYS A 249 2.83 1.64 5.73
CA CYS A 249 1.81 0.70 5.32
C CYS A 249 2.43 -0.65 4.97
N VAL A 250 1.67 -1.73 5.17
CA VAL A 250 2.03 -3.10 4.78
C VAL A 250 0.75 -3.87 4.47
N GLY A 251 0.81 -4.69 3.42
CA GLY A 251 -0.31 -5.52 3.01
C GLY A 251 0.04 -6.39 1.80
N PRO A 252 -0.81 -7.39 1.50
CA PRO A 252 -1.99 -7.79 2.25
C PRO A 252 -1.64 -8.77 3.39
N HIS A 253 -2.30 -8.64 4.54
CA HIS A 253 -2.34 -9.68 5.58
C HIS A 253 -3.80 -9.92 5.98
N GLY A 254 -4.29 -11.16 5.80
CA GLY A 254 -5.70 -11.50 6.00
C GLY A 254 -6.66 -10.74 5.08
N GLY A 255 -6.22 -10.36 3.87
CA GLY A 255 -7.02 -9.56 2.92
C GLY A 255 -7.14 -8.07 3.26
N ARG A 256 -6.36 -7.60 4.25
CA ARG A 256 -6.44 -6.24 4.80
C ARG A 256 -5.14 -5.46 4.58
N MET A 257 -5.29 -4.14 4.53
CA MET A 257 -4.20 -3.18 4.62
C MET A 257 -3.91 -2.88 6.09
N TRP A 258 -2.63 -2.73 6.43
CA TRP A 258 -2.18 -2.38 7.76
C TRP A 258 -1.35 -1.11 7.73
N TRP A 259 -1.59 -0.24 8.71
CA TRP A 259 -0.86 0.99 8.92
C TRP A 259 -0.08 0.94 10.23
N PHE A 260 1.12 1.53 10.21
CA PHE A 260 2.02 1.59 11.35
C PHE A 260 2.78 2.92 11.37
N ASN A 261 3.57 3.13 12.44
CA ASN A 261 4.34 4.36 12.65
C ASN A 261 3.45 5.62 12.65
N ASP A 262 2.36 5.56 13.42
CA ASP A 262 1.53 6.73 13.71
C ASP A 262 2.38 7.79 14.43
N SER A 263 2.28 9.05 13.98
CA SER A 263 2.98 10.19 14.58
C SER A 263 2.23 10.83 15.74
N THR A 264 0.96 10.45 15.96
CA THR A 264 0.08 10.98 17.01
C THR A 264 0.48 10.47 18.39
N LEU A 265 0.61 11.36 19.37
CA LEU A 265 0.91 11.00 20.76
C LEU A 265 -0.17 10.08 21.34
N GLY A 266 0.24 8.96 21.92
CA GLY A 266 -0.64 7.93 22.47
C GLY A 266 -1.05 6.83 21.47
N ALA A 267 -0.67 6.96 20.20
CA ALA A 267 -0.98 5.98 19.15
C ALA A 267 0.27 5.33 18.52
N ARG A 268 1.48 5.69 18.96
CA ARG A 268 2.72 5.31 18.25
C ARG A 268 3.09 3.82 18.42
N GLY A 269 2.55 3.18 19.45
CA GLY A 269 2.65 1.74 19.69
C GLY A 269 1.52 0.92 19.07
N ARG A 270 0.63 1.56 18.29
CA ARG A 270 -0.53 0.93 17.66
C ARG A 270 -0.27 0.62 16.20
N ILE A 271 -0.96 -0.40 15.72
CA ILE A 271 -1.14 -0.64 14.29
C ILE A 271 -2.63 -0.58 13.97
N SER A 272 -2.97 0.07 12.86
CA SER A 272 -4.36 0.18 12.39
C SER A 272 -4.57 -0.76 11.22
N PHE A 273 -5.79 -1.24 11.01
CA PHE A 273 -6.11 -2.16 9.92
C PHE A 273 -7.40 -1.76 9.19
N SER A 274 -7.46 -2.14 7.93
CA SER A 274 -8.61 -1.89 7.06
C SER A 274 -9.64 -3.01 7.17
N PRO A 275 -10.89 -2.78 6.76
CA PRO A 275 -11.81 -3.86 6.42
C PRO A 275 -11.24 -4.75 5.32
N GLU A 276 -11.69 -6.00 5.30
CA GLU A 276 -11.30 -6.95 4.26
C GLU A 276 -11.71 -6.41 2.88
N GLY A 277 -10.76 -6.39 1.94
CA GLY A 277 -11.00 -5.92 0.57
C GLY A 277 -11.22 -4.40 0.42
N ARG A 278 -11.26 -3.62 1.50
CA ARG A 278 -11.40 -2.16 1.48
C ARG A 278 -10.18 -1.48 2.09
N ALA A 279 -9.08 -1.46 1.36
CA ALA A 279 -7.79 -0.92 1.81
C ALA A 279 -7.78 0.58 2.11
N GLU A 280 -8.85 1.29 1.77
CA GLU A 280 -8.97 2.75 1.86
C GLU A 280 -9.84 3.22 3.02
N ALA A 281 -10.33 2.29 3.84
CA ALA A 281 -11.09 2.57 5.04
C ALA A 281 -10.36 2.01 6.26
N VAL A 282 -10.47 2.71 7.39
CA VAL A 282 -9.96 2.23 8.67
C VAL A 282 -11.09 1.58 9.46
N GLU A 283 -10.93 0.31 9.83
CA GLU A 283 -11.90 -0.41 10.66
C GLU A 283 -11.56 -0.28 12.14
N GLY A 284 -10.29 -0.51 12.47
CA GLY A 284 -9.87 -0.62 13.86
C GLY A 284 -8.36 -0.53 14.04
N ASN A 285 -7.94 -0.67 15.28
CA ASN A 285 -6.55 -0.66 15.68
C ASN A 285 -6.27 -1.75 16.73
N VAL A 286 -4.99 -2.10 16.82
CA VAL A 286 -4.45 -3.07 17.77
C VAL A 286 -3.30 -2.40 18.50
N ASP A 287 -3.38 -2.40 19.84
CA ASP A 287 -2.29 -1.99 20.71
C ASP A 287 -1.21 -3.09 20.71
N VAL A 288 -0.06 -2.80 20.11
CA VAL A 288 1.07 -3.75 20.03
C VAL A 288 2.06 -3.50 21.17
N SER A 289 2.37 -2.23 21.41
CA SER A 289 3.35 -1.78 22.39
C SER A 289 2.87 -0.49 23.06
N SER A 290 3.81 0.32 23.57
CA SER A 290 3.53 1.62 24.18
C SER A 290 3.96 2.78 23.27
N ASP A 291 3.57 4.00 23.64
CA ASP A 291 3.94 5.21 22.88
C ASP A 291 5.46 5.49 22.85
N ASP A 292 6.17 5.03 23.89
CA ASP A 292 7.62 5.13 23.99
C ASP A 292 8.33 4.06 23.15
N ASP A 293 7.69 2.92 22.90
CA ASP A 293 8.23 1.78 22.14
C ASP A 293 7.55 1.63 20.78
N LYS A 294 7.75 2.64 19.93
CA LYS A 294 7.01 2.87 18.68
C LYS A 294 7.21 1.73 17.68
N ILE A 295 6.15 1.40 16.94
CA ILE A 295 6.22 0.37 15.90
C ILE A 295 6.78 0.96 14.60
N ASN A 296 7.99 0.54 14.23
CA ASN A 296 8.62 0.87 12.96
C ASN A 296 9.76 -0.12 12.63
N PRO A 297 9.66 -0.98 11.59
CA PRO A 297 8.55 -1.15 10.65
C PRO A 297 7.63 -2.34 11.00
N ALA A 298 6.60 -2.55 10.19
CA ALA A 298 5.87 -3.82 10.14
C ALA A 298 6.10 -4.49 8.77
N VAL A 299 6.25 -5.82 8.76
CA VAL A 299 6.56 -6.62 7.56
C VAL A 299 5.71 -7.90 7.58
N SER A 300 5.18 -8.28 6.41
CA SER A 300 4.48 -9.56 6.23
C SER A 300 5.45 -10.61 5.70
N TRP A 301 5.66 -11.70 6.44
CA TRP A 301 6.53 -12.79 6.04
C TRP A 301 5.85 -14.15 6.24
N LYS A 302 5.85 -14.97 5.17
CA LYS A 302 5.15 -16.28 5.14
C LYS A 302 3.68 -16.22 5.60
N GLY A 303 3.01 -15.10 5.31
CA GLY A 303 1.60 -14.88 5.65
C GLY A 303 1.35 -14.44 7.10
N VAL A 304 2.39 -14.24 7.90
CA VAL A 304 2.30 -13.69 9.27
C VAL A 304 2.80 -12.24 9.27
N LEU A 305 2.12 -11.37 10.01
CA LEU A 305 2.53 -9.98 10.18
C LEU A 305 3.45 -9.86 11.40
N TYR A 306 4.64 -9.33 11.18
CA TYR A 306 5.63 -9.04 12.23
C TYR A 306 5.80 -7.53 12.38
N CYS A 307 5.69 -7.05 13.61
CA CYS A 307 5.85 -5.65 13.98
C CYS A 307 7.13 -5.48 14.81
N PHE A 308 8.00 -4.56 14.39
CA PHE A 308 9.26 -4.29 15.07
C PHE A 308 9.11 -3.02 15.91
N SER A 309 9.44 -3.13 17.19
CA SER A 309 9.73 -1.98 18.03
C SER A 309 11.24 -1.83 18.24
N PRO A 310 11.73 -0.73 18.83
CA PRO A 310 13.11 -0.61 19.29
C PRO A 310 13.57 -1.75 20.21
N THR A 311 12.66 -2.34 20.99
CA THR A 311 13.02 -3.34 22.01
C THR A 311 12.75 -4.78 21.59
N THR A 312 11.61 -5.05 20.92
CA THR A 312 11.08 -6.41 20.75
C THR A 312 10.42 -6.57 19.37
N ILE A 313 10.39 -7.81 18.88
CA ILE A 313 9.59 -8.19 17.70
C ILE A 313 8.28 -8.80 18.18
N PHE A 314 7.17 -8.32 17.62
CA PHE A 314 5.82 -8.82 17.89
C PHE A 314 5.27 -9.54 16.67
N GLU A 315 4.61 -10.67 16.89
CA GLU A 315 3.77 -11.31 15.89
C GLU A 315 2.32 -10.90 16.07
N VAL A 316 1.64 -10.64 14.97
CA VAL A 316 0.20 -10.38 14.93
C VAL A 316 -0.45 -11.56 14.25
N THR A 317 -1.29 -12.28 14.99
CA THR A 317 -1.98 -13.48 14.52
C THR A 317 -3.48 -13.33 14.78
N GLY A 318 -4.32 -13.92 13.94
CA GLY A 318 -5.77 -13.83 14.10
C GLY A 318 -6.50 -14.29 12.84
N SER A 319 -7.75 -14.74 13.02
CA SER A 319 -8.64 -15.00 11.89
C SER A 319 -9.25 -13.67 11.43
N GLY A 320 -8.95 -13.25 10.20
CA GLY A 320 -9.41 -11.98 9.63
C GLY A 320 -10.93 -11.79 9.54
N THR A 321 -11.71 -12.83 9.83
CA THR A 321 -13.17 -12.89 9.70
C THR A 321 -13.94 -12.06 10.75
N GLU A 322 -13.31 -11.62 11.85
CA GLU A 322 -13.98 -10.79 12.87
C GLU A 322 -13.14 -9.61 13.37
N GLY A 323 -12.01 -9.29 12.72
CA GLY A 323 -11.12 -8.22 13.18
C GLY A 323 -10.46 -8.48 14.54
N ILE A 324 -10.51 -9.73 15.02
CA ILE A 324 -9.88 -10.14 16.28
C ILE A 324 -8.45 -10.57 15.99
N PHE A 325 -7.51 -9.75 16.48
CA PHE A 325 -6.08 -10.01 16.37
C PHE A 325 -5.47 -10.15 17.76
N THR A 326 -4.59 -11.14 17.90
CA THR A 326 -3.77 -11.36 19.08
C THR A 326 -2.35 -10.96 18.77
N VAL A 327 -1.75 -10.19 19.67
CA VAL A 327 -0.36 -9.78 19.60
C VAL A 327 0.45 -10.61 20.59
N ASN A 328 1.50 -11.27 20.11
CA ASN A 328 2.45 -11.95 20.98
C ASN A 328 3.84 -11.34 20.80
N GLY A 329 4.47 -10.96 21.92
CA GLY A 329 5.89 -10.59 21.93
C GLY A 329 6.77 -11.83 21.86
N ILE A 330 7.71 -11.84 20.92
CA ILE A 330 8.59 -13.00 20.71
C ILE A 330 9.82 -12.87 21.61
N GLY A 331 9.89 -13.76 22.62
CA GLY A 331 11.03 -13.83 23.52
C GLY A 331 12.32 -14.21 22.79
N GLY A 332 13.41 -13.48 23.05
CA GLY A 332 14.71 -13.73 22.43
C GLY A 332 14.90 -13.11 21.04
N ALA A 333 13.95 -12.30 20.57
CA ALA A 333 14.06 -11.54 19.35
C ALA A 333 14.20 -10.03 19.67
N PRO A 334 15.43 -9.48 19.72
CA PRO A 334 15.62 -8.05 19.97
C PRO A 334 15.07 -7.24 18.80
N GLY A 335 14.44 -6.12 19.12
CA GLY A 335 13.92 -5.17 18.16
C GLY A 335 15.02 -4.40 17.40
N THR A 336 14.63 -3.29 16.77
CA THR A 336 15.57 -2.45 16.03
C THR A 336 15.21 -0.97 16.10
N THR A 337 16.23 -0.12 16.26
CA THR A 337 16.13 1.33 16.05
C THR A 337 16.40 1.72 14.60
N GLN A 338 16.96 0.80 13.80
CA GLN A 338 17.28 0.98 12.39
C GLN A 338 16.18 0.37 11.52
N SER A 339 14.98 0.95 11.61
CA SER A 339 13.75 0.44 10.99
C SER A 339 13.82 0.28 9.47
N PHE A 340 14.76 0.95 8.84
CA PHE A 340 15.00 0.95 7.40
C PHE A 340 15.90 -0.18 6.91
N THR A 341 16.46 -0.96 7.83
CA THR A 341 17.32 -2.11 7.54
C THR A 341 16.58 -3.44 7.57
N VAL A 342 15.30 -3.43 7.96
CA VAL A 342 14.46 -4.63 7.95
C VAL A 342 14.10 -4.99 6.52
N ALA A 343 14.43 -6.21 6.12
CA ALA A 343 14.18 -6.72 4.78
C ALA A 343 13.81 -8.21 4.82
N GLU A 344 12.72 -8.56 4.12
CA GLU A 344 12.23 -9.92 3.98
C GLU A 344 13.04 -10.74 2.95
N THR A 345 13.50 -11.93 3.34
CA THR A 345 14.16 -12.90 2.45
C THR A 345 13.45 -14.25 2.51
N SER A 346 13.79 -15.18 1.62
CA SER A 346 13.27 -16.55 1.65
C SER A 346 13.58 -17.28 2.96
N ASP A 347 14.74 -17.00 3.55
CA ASP A 347 15.27 -17.71 4.71
C ASP A 347 14.84 -17.07 6.04
N GLY A 348 14.51 -15.78 6.04
CA GLY A 348 14.09 -15.04 7.22
C GLY A 348 13.98 -13.53 6.98
N ILE A 349 13.66 -12.79 8.03
CA ILE A 349 13.73 -11.32 8.01
C ILE A 349 15.11 -10.91 8.50
N ILE A 350 15.88 -10.23 7.65
CA ILE A 350 17.20 -9.70 8.01
C ILE A 350 17.04 -8.26 8.47
N TYR A 351 17.71 -7.89 9.55
CA TYR A 351 17.69 -6.53 10.07
C TYR A 351 18.94 -6.20 10.89
N GLN A 352 19.23 -4.92 11.08
CA GLN A 352 20.28 -4.48 12.00
C GLN A 352 19.72 -4.40 13.42
N GLY A 353 20.20 -5.27 14.32
CA GLY A 353 19.99 -5.14 15.76
C GLY A 353 20.94 -4.11 16.39
N GLN A 354 20.87 -3.92 17.71
CA GLN A 354 21.72 -2.94 18.42
C GLN A 354 23.22 -3.14 18.18
N ASN A 355 23.69 -4.38 18.10
CA ASN A 355 25.10 -4.71 18.07
C ASN A 355 25.53 -5.59 16.89
N SER A 356 24.62 -6.05 16.04
CA SER A 356 24.98 -6.89 14.88
C SER A 356 23.82 -6.99 13.89
N ILE A 357 24.11 -7.50 12.68
CA ILE A 357 23.06 -7.95 11.76
C ILE A 357 22.46 -9.25 12.30
N GLN A 358 21.14 -9.32 12.30
CA GLN A 358 20.33 -10.41 12.82
C GLN A 358 19.48 -11.00 11.70
N ILE A 359 19.24 -12.31 11.77
CA ILE A 359 18.25 -13.01 10.95
C ILE A 359 17.17 -13.58 11.85
N PHE A 360 15.92 -13.20 11.58
CA PHE A 360 14.74 -13.67 12.29
C PHE A 360 14.00 -14.72 11.45
N ASN A 361 13.79 -15.91 12.03
CA ASN A 361 13.22 -17.06 11.32
C ASN A 361 11.73 -17.30 11.61
N GLY A 362 11.06 -16.37 12.29
CA GLY A 362 9.67 -16.53 12.74
C GLY A 362 9.52 -16.95 14.21
N ILE A 363 10.58 -17.47 14.85
CA ILE A 363 10.54 -17.96 16.24
C ILE A 363 11.59 -17.28 17.11
N LYS A 364 12.80 -17.09 16.57
CA LYS A 364 13.91 -16.45 17.26
C LYS A 364 14.75 -15.63 16.29
N SER A 365 15.54 -14.72 16.85
CA SER A 365 16.51 -13.95 16.11
C SER A 365 17.92 -14.42 16.46
N GLU A 366 18.77 -14.60 15.45
CA GLU A 366 20.16 -15.01 15.63
C GLU A 366 21.11 -14.10 14.85
N PRO A 367 22.32 -13.82 15.38
CA PRO A 367 23.29 -13.01 14.67
C PRO A 367 23.73 -13.73 13.40
N LEU A 368 23.82 -13.00 12.30
CA LEU A 368 24.32 -13.55 11.04
C LEU A 368 25.83 -13.82 11.19
N ASN A 369 26.22 -15.09 11.24
CA ASN A 369 27.62 -15.46 11.43
C ASN A 369 28.40 -15.32 10.11
N ILE A 370 29.14 -14.22 10.00
CA ILE A 370 29.93 -13.81 8.83
C ILE A 370 31.45 -13.94 9.05
N GLY A 371 31.87 -14.64 10.11
CA GLY A 371 33.28 -14.97 10.34
C GLY A 371 34.17 -13.73 10.53
N PRO A 372 35.31 -13.61 9.81
CA PRO A 372 36.37 -12.63 10.13
C PRO A 372 35.97 -11.16 9.97
N ILE A 373 34.87 -10.85 9.29
CA ILE A 373 34.36 -9.48 9.10
C ILE A 373 33.28 -9.09 10.12
N GLU A 374 32.95 -9.97 11.07
CA GLU A 374 31.88 -9.74 12.04
C GLU A 374 32.09 -8.45 12.87
N GLY A 375 33.35 -8.11 13.20
CA GLY A 375 33.68 -6.88 13.93
C GLY A 375 33.19 -5.62 13.21
N ILE A 376 33.28 -5.58 11.88
CA ILE A 376 32.79 -4.44 11.07
C ILE A 376 31.28 -4.27 11.27
N PHE A 377 30.51 -5.35 11.29
CA PHE A 377 29.06 -5.30 11.46
C PHE A 377 28.61 -5.13 12.91
N LYS A 378 29.54 -5.25 13.86
CA LYS A 378 29.38 -4.86 15.26
C LYS A 378 29.71 -3.40 15.54
N GLY A 379 30.08 -2.64 14.51
CA GLY A 379 30.49 -1.24 14.64
C GLY A 379 31.96 -1.07 15.03
N GLU A 380 32.76 -2.13 15.04
CA GLU A 380 34.19 -2.08 15.34
C GLU A 380 34.98 -1.70 14.08
N THR A 381 36.02 -0.89 14.25
CA THR A 381 36.95 -0.57 13.16
C THR A 381 37.92 -1.75 12.98
N LEU A 382 38.01 -2.27 11.76
CA LEU A 382 38.90 -3.38 11.43
C LEU A 382 39.76 -3.00 10.23
N GLU A 383 41.09 -2.95 10.42
CA GLU A 383 42.08 -2.62 9.38
C GLU A 383 41.67 -1.42 8.49
N ASP A 384 41.41 -0.27 9.13
CA ASP A 384 41.03 1.01 8.49
C ASP A 384 39.63 1.06 7.86
N ILE A 385 38.81 0.01 8.03
CA ILE A 385 37.38 0.01 7.65
C ILE A 385 36.56 0.39 8.89
N ILE A 386 35.82 1.50 8.80
CA ILE A 386 34.91 1.96 9.84
C ILE A 386 33.75 0.96 9.96
N GLY A 387 33.29 0.74 11.20
CA GLY A 387 32.13 -0.09 11.49
C GLY A 387 30.91 0.23 10.61
N PHE A 388 30.29 -0.81 10.08
CA PHE A 388 29.13 -0.72 9.21
C PHE A 388 27.92 -0.21 10.00
N THR A 389 27.29 0.85 9.48
CA THR A 389 25.99 1.33 9.94
C THR A 389 25.01 1.20 8.78
N GLY A 390 24.01 0.33 8.94
CA GLY A 390 22.97 0.13 7.94
C GLY A 390 22.11 1.39 7.83
N ILE A 391 22.05 1.93 6.61
CA ILE A 391 21.17 3.06 6.28
C ILE A 391 19.88 2.50 5.66
N VAL A 392 20.02 1.52 4.76
CA VAL A 392 18.92 0.89 4.03
C VAL A 392 19.25 -0.57 3.79
N ALA A 393 18.24 -1.43 3.90
CA ALA A 393 18.26 -2.74 3.27
C ALA A 393 17.12 -2.84 2.25
N THR A 394 17.35 -3.59 1.18
CA THR A 394 16.32 -3.99 0.22
C THR A 394 16.73 -5.34 -0.34
N VAL A 395 15.76 -6.19 -0.64
CA VAL A 395 16.00 -7.44 -1.35
C VAL A 395 15.53 -7.23 -2.78
N THR A 396 16.45 -7.39 -3.71
CA THR A 396 16.09 -7.54 -5.12
C THR A 396 15.82 -9.02 -5.35
N GLU A 397 14.56 -9.44 -5.23
CA GLU A 397 14.20 -10.76 -5.76
C GLU A 397 14.42 -10.73 -7.29
N THR A 398 15.03 -11.81 -7.79
CA THR A 398 15.40 -12.03 -9.21
C THR A 398 16.51 -11.15 -9.80
N GLU A 399 17.75 -11.38 -9.36
CA GLU A 399 18.83 -11.65 -10.32
C GLU A 399 19.53 -12.95 -9.92
N TYR A 400 19.05 -14.08 -10.45
CA TYR A 400 19.96 -15.19 -10.72
C TYR A 400 20.99 -14.67 -11.71
N ILE A 401 22.23 -14.49 -11.27
CA ILE A 401 23.39 -14.39 -12.17
C ILE A 401 23.80 -15.81 -12.56
#